data_AF-A0A7J3UA25-F1
#
_entry.id   AF-A0A7J3UA25-F1
#
_cell.length_a   1.000
_cell.length_b   1.000
_cell.length_c   1.000
_cell.angle_alpha   90.00
_cell.angle_beta   90.00
_cell.angle_gamma   90.00
#
_symmetry.space_group_name_H-M   'P 1'
#
loop_
_entity.id
_entity.type
_entity.pdbx_description
1 polymer ?
#
loop_
_entity_poly.entity_id
_entity_poly.type
_entity_poly.pdbx_seq_one_letter_code
_entity_poly.pdbx_strand_id
1 'polypeptide(L)'
;MMPAEWKIKEVEGLKEIISSYPVVGIVGIRGIPASQMHEMRKTLRENAVVRVSKNRLIKHALEGSELSKLSDYIEGETAVLATN
;
A
#
# COMPACT_ATOMS: atom_id res chain seq x y z
N MET A 1 -22.71 -11.58 -6.41
CA MET A 1 -22.68 -10.11 -6.27
C MET A 1 -21.35 -9.61 -6.83
N MET A 2 -21.35 -8.69 -7.79
CA MET A 2 -20.10 -8.14 -8.33
C MET A 2 -19.51 -7.11 -7.34
N PRO A 3 -18.17 -7.10 -7.12
CA PRO A 3 -17.54 -6.07 -6.30
C PRO A 3 -17.65 -4.69 -6.97
N ALA A 4 -17.79 -3.64 -6.17
CA ALA A 4 -17.82 -2.27 -6.67
C ALA A 4 -16.55 -1.92 -7.47
N GLU A 5 -16.73 -1.19 -8.56
CA GLU A 5 -15.68 -0.91 -9.55
C GLU A 5 -14.44 -0.22 -8.94
N TRP A 6 -14.63 0.70 -7.99
CA TRP A 6 -13.52 1.38 -7.31
C TRP A 6 -12.61 0.42 -6.54
N LYS A 7 -13.14 -0.71 -6.03
CA LYS A 7 -12.34 -1.71 -5.32
C LYS A 7 -11.44 -2.47 -6.28
N ILE A 8 -11.93 -2.75 -7.49
CA ILE A 8 -11.17 -3.42 -8.55
C ILE A 8 -10.02 -2.52 -8.97
N LYS A 9 -10.33 -1.27 -9.32
CA LYS A 9 -9.32 -0.25 -9.70
C LYS A 9 -8.27 -0.04 -8.63
N GLU A 10 -8.66 -0.01 -7.35
CA GLU A 10 -7.71 0.14 -6.25
C GLU A 10 -6.78 -1.06 -6.11
N VAL A 11 -7.30 -2.29 -6.24
CA VAL A 11 -6.46 -3.51 -6.20
C VAL A 11 -5.51 -3.56 -7.39
N GLU A 12 -5.98 -3.21 -8.59
CA GLU A 12 -5.15 -3.13 -9.79
C GLU A 12 -4.01 -2.11 -9.62
N GLY A 13 -4.32 -0.90 -9.15
CA GLY A 13 -3.28 0.11 -8.89
C GLY A 13 -2.29 -0.30 -7.80
N LEU A 14 -2.73 -1.01 -6.77
CA LEU A 14 -1.83 -1.58 -5.76
C LEU A 14 -0.91 -2.66 -6.35
N LYS A 15 -1.45 -3.54 -7.21
CA LYS A 15 -0.65 -4.57 -7.90
C LYS A 15 0.40 -3.94 -8.81
N GLU A 16 0.03 -2.89 -9.53
CA GLU A 16 0.96 -2.12 -10.36
C GLU A 16 2.12 -1.59 -9.50
N ILE A 17 1.84 -0.86 -8.43
CA ILE A 17 2.87 -0.36 -7.49
C ILE A 17 3.74 -1.51 -6.95
N ILE A 18 3.15 -2.62 -6.52
CA ILE A 18 3.90 -3.75 -5.97
C ILE A 18 4.86 -4.36 -7.02
N SER A 19 4.43 -4.42 -8.29
CA SER A 19 5.21 -5.00 -9.38
C SER A 19 6.25 -4.06 -10.00
N SER A 20 6.02 -2.74 -9.92
CA SER A 20 6.87 -1.73 -10.57
C SER A 20 8.10 -1.35 -9.77
N TYR A 21 8.19 -1.74 -8.49
CA TYR A 21 9.27 -1.34 -7.60
C TYR A 21 10.01 -2.57 -7.03
N PRO A 22 11.35 -2.53 -6.95
CA PRO A 22 12.14 -3.64 -6.43
C PRO A 22 12.00 -3.84 -4.92
N VAL A 23 11.71 -2.77 -4.18
CA VAL A 23 11.56 -2.82 -2.72
C VAL A 23 10.16 -2.37 -2.33
N VAL A 24 9.43 -3.25 -1.64
CA VAL A 24 8.07 -3.00 -1.15
C VAL A 24 7.98 -3.35 0.33
N GLY A 25 7.36 -2.47 1.10
CA GLY A 25 7.16 -2.62 2.54
C GLY A 25 5.73 -2.29 2.97
N ILE A 26 5.34 -2.87 4.10
CA ILE A 26 4.09 -2.59 4.80
C ILE A 26 4.40 -1.70 6.00
N VAL A 27 3.72 -0.56 6.10
CA VAL A 27 3.99 0.43 7.13
C VAL A 27 2.72 0.70 7.92
N GLY A 28 2.79 0.56 9.24
CA GLY A 28 1.74 1.00 10.15
C GLY A 28 1.76 2.53 10.28
N ILE A 29 0.61 3.17 10.05
CA ILE A 29 0.48 4.63 10.09
C ILE A 29 -0.40 5.12 11.24
N ARG A 30 -0.77 4.20 12.14
CA ARG A 30 -1.65 4.50 13.26
C ARG A 30 -1.04 5.58 14.14
N GLY A 31 -1.82 6.62 14.41
CA GLY A 31 -1.41 7.72 15.29
C GLY A 31 -0.49 8.74 14.63
N ILE A 32 -0.20 8.63 13.32
CA ILE A 32 0.51 9.67 12.57
C ILE A 32 -0.48 10.80 12.23
N PRO A 33 -0.30 12.02 12.76
CA PRO A 33 -1.13 13.17 12.40
C PRO A 33 -1.03 13.50 10.91
N ALA A 34 -2.10 14.08 10.37
CA ALA A 34 -2.15 14.45 8.96
C ALA A 34 -0.97 15.33 8.51
N SER A 35 -0.53 16.28 9.34
CA SER A 35 0.62 17.16 9.04
C SER A 35 1.92 16.38 8.83
N GLN A 36 2.22 15.42 9.71
CA GLN A 36 3.40 14.55 9.59
C GLN A 36 3.29 13.63 8.37
N MET A 37 2.10 13.10 8.09
CA MET A 37 1.85 12.30 6.89
C MET A 37 2.08 13.12 5.60
N HIS A 38 1.65 14.38 5.58
CA HIS A 38 1.90 15.29 4.46
C HIS A 38 3.39 15.58 4.29
N GLU A 39 4.13 15.79 5.37
CA GLU A 39 5.57 16.00 5.34
C GLU A 39 6.31 14.75 4.83
N MET A 40 6.02 13.57 5.37
CA MET A 40 6.56 12.30 4.87
C MET A 40 6.31 12.12 3.37
N ARG A 41 5.10 12.39 2.90
CA ARG A 41 4.77 12.30 1.46
C ARG A 41 5.57 13.27 0.61
N LYS A 42 5.84 14.49 1.11
CA LYS A 42 6.68 15.46 0.40
C LYS A 42 8.11 14.96 0.28
N THR A 43 8.69 14.49 1.38
CA THR A 43 10.08 14.00 1.44
C THR A 43 10.28 12.75 0.58
N LEU A 44 9.28 11.88 0.53
CA LEU A 44 9.36 10.63 -0.22
C LEU A 44 9.00 10.77 -1.71
N ARG A 45 8.39 11.88 -2.14
CA ARG A 45 7.80 12.04 -3.48
C ARG A 45 8.75 11.70 -4.64
N GLU A 46 10.04 11.95 -4.48
CA GLU A 46 11.04 11.73 -5.53
C GLU A 46 11.62 10.31 -5.52
N ASN A 47 11.55 9.60 -4.39
CA ASN A 47 12.27 8.34 -4.20
C ASN A 47 11.34 7.15 -3.90
N ALA A 48 10.13 7.39 -3.40
CA ALA A 48 9.22 6.34 -2.96
C ALA A 48 7.74 6.71 -3.10
N VAL A 49 6.91 5.70 -3.24
CA VAL A 49 5.45 5.79 -3.30
C VAL A 49 4.86 5.29 -1.99
N VAL A 50 4.01 6.11 -1.36
CA VAL A 50 3.24 5.72 -0.17
C VAL A 50 1.76 5.68 -0.51
N ARG A 51 1.18 4.47 -0.58
CA ARG A 51 -0.25 4.25 -0.85
C ARG A 51 -0.96 3.74 0.39
N VAL A 52 -1.87 4.56 0.94
CA VAL A 52 -2.78 4.15 2.01
C VAL A 52 -4.01 3.54 1.37
N SER A 53 -4.39 2.35 1.79
CA SER A 53 -5.57 1.66 1.26
C SER A 53 -6.18 0.74 2.30
N LYS A 54 -7.37 0.20 2.01
CA LYS A 54 -8.02 -0.74 2.94
C LYS A 54 -7.23 -2.04 3.02
N ASN A 55 -7.03 -2.56 4.23
CA ASN A 55 -6.27 -3.79 4.49
C ASN A 55 -6.71 -4.95 3.59
N ARG A 56 -8.03 -5.17 3.41
CA ARG A 56 -8.54 -6.23 2.53
C ARG A 56 -8.13 -6.07 1.06
N LEU A 57 -8.01 -4.83 0.57
CA LEU A 57 -7.58 -4.55 -0.80
C LEU A 57 -6.07 -4.75 -0.95
N ILE A 58 -5.28 -4.35 0.06
CA ILE A 58 -3.83 -4.63 0.09
C ILE A 58 -3.58 -6.15 0.11
N LYS A 59 -4.33 -6.90 0.94
CA LYS A 59 -4.24 -8.37 0.98
C LYS A 59 -4.52 -8.99 -0.39
N HIS A 60 -5.60 -8.59 -1.07
CA HIS A 60 -5.89 -9.05 -2.42
C HIS A 60 -4.86 -8.61 -3.48
N ALA A 61 -4.19 -7.48 -3.29
CA ALA A 61 -3.11 -7.06 -4.16
C ALA A 61 -1.85 -7.91 -3.98
N LEU A 62 -1.57 -8.36 -2.76
CA LEU A 62 -0.44 -9.23 -2.42
C LEU A 62 -0.67 -10.70 -2.76
N GLU A 63 -1.94 -11.15 -2.83
CA GLU A 63 -2.30 -12.51 -3.23
C GLU A 63 -1.72 -12.87 -4.60
N GLY A 64 -0.98 -13.97 -4.65
CA GLY A 64 -0.30 -14.44 -5.87
C GLY A 64 1.03 -13.76 -6.19
N SER A 65 1.47 -12.79 -5.39
CA SER A 65 2.84 -12.23 -5.48
C SER A 65 3.82 -12.98 -4.58
N GLU A 66 5.12 -12.86 -4.87
CA GLU A 66 6.20 -13.37 -4.02
C GLU A 66 6.19 -12.73 -2.61
N LEU A 67 5.53 -11.57 -2.50
CA LEU A 67 5.38 -10.80 -1.26
C LEU A 67 4.10 -11.15 -0.49
N SER A 68 3.39 -12.21 -0.86
CA SER A 68 2.16 -12.66 -0.18
C SER A 68 2.30 -12.76 1.35
N LYS A 69 3.49 -13.12 1.87
CA LYS A 69 3.79 -13.16 3.31
C LYS A 69 3.69 -11.79 4.02
N LEU A 70 3.79 -10.68 3.29
CA LEU A 70 3.58 -9.33 3.86
C LEU A 70 2.14 -9.14 4.37
N SER A 71 1.19 -9.94 3.87
CA SER A 71 -0.21 -9.87 4.29
C SER A 71 -0.43 -10.22 5.77
N ASP A 72 0.47 -10.99 6.37
CA ASP A 72 0.45 -11.38 7.78
C ASP A 72 0.79 -10.21 8.72
N TYR A 73 1.52 -9.21 8.21
CA TYR A 73 1.93 -8.02 8.96
C TYR A 73 0.94 -6.85 8.82
N ILE A 74 -0.16 -7.04 8.08
CA ILE A 74 -1.18 -6.01 7.90
C ILE A 74 -2.10 -5.99 9.12
N GLU A 75 -1.85 -5.03 10.00
CA GLU A 75 -2.63 -4.77 11.21
C GLU A 75 -2.92 -3.27 11.37
N GLY A 76 -4.12 -2.94 11.83
CA GLY A 76 -4.53 -1.56 12.09
C GLY A 76 -4.59 -0.69 10.82
N GLU A 77 -4.14 0.56 10.94
CA GLU A 77 -4.05 1.51 9.82
C GLU A 77 -2.73 1.30 9.09
N THR A 78 -2.80 0.90 7.82
CA THR A 78 -1.64 0.42 7.07
C THR A 78 -1.49 1.14 5.72
N ALA A 79 -0.24 1.32 5.29
CA ALA A 79 0.14 1.81 3.99
C ALA A 79 1.12 0.85 3.31
N VAL A 80 1.08 0.82 1.97
CA VAL A 80 2.12 0.24 1.13
C VAL A 80 3.17 1.32 0.86
N LEU A 81 4.43 1.02 1.13
CA LEU A 81 5.59 1.82 0.75
C LEU A 81 6.35 1.08 -0.34
N ALA A 82 6.66 1.73 -1.45
CA ALA A 82 7.42 1.15 -2.55
C ALA A 82 8.54 2.10 -2.98
N THR A 83 9.75 1.60 -3.19
CA THR A 83 10.95 2.39 -3.54
C THR A 83 11.86 1.62 -4.50
N ASN A 84 12.69 2.36 -5.24
CA ASN A 84 13.78 1.80 -6.03
C ASN A 84 14.99 1.47 -5.15
#